data_AF-A0A327VGU2-F1
#
_entry.id   AF-A0A327VGU2-F1
#
_cell.length_a   1.000
_cell.length_b   1.000
_cell.length_c   1.000
_cell.angle_alpha   90.00
_cell.angle_beta   90.00
_cell.angle_gamma   90.00
#
_symmetry.space_group_name_H-M   'P 1'
#
loop_
_entity.id
_entity.type
_entity.pdbx_description
1 polymer ?
#
loop_
_entity_poly.entity_id
_entity_poly.type
_entity_poly.pdbx_seq_one_letter_code
_entity_poly.pdbx_strand_id
1 'polypeptide(L)'
;MLAADPGASIAAIATEAGVDRRTVYRRFASRDELLAAIYASRLDAIEHAIEDARLREAPVAVALHRYVENIITVNRTWPVDLTRMLTDDTVRRRRDTCIAEVDTFLRRAAAEGLLRRDQPEGWAGTLLPQLVALASNQQAHLSPGKAADLAVDTFLHGIGAPSDSGSGAPYGSVG
;
A
#
# COMPACT_ATOMS: atom_id res chain seq x y z
N MET A 1 -6.09 17.36 7.49
CA MET A 1 -4.91 16.52 7.73
C MET A 1 -3.65 17.39 7.63
N LEU A 2 -3.36 18.12 8.70
CA LEU A 2 -2.37 19.20 8.70
C LEU A 2 -0.93 18.69 8.50
N ALA A 3 -0.61 17.44 8.84
CA ALA A 3 0.71 16.87 8.57
C ALA A 3 1.03 16.71 7.06
N ALA A 4 0.03 16.73 6.17
CA ALA A 4 0.22 16.77 4.71
C ALA A 4 0.21 18.19 4.13
N ASP A 5 -0.18 19.21 4.92
CA ASP A 5 -0.21 20.59 4.46
C ASP A 5 1.18 21.23 4.57
N PRO A 6 1.81 21.64 3.46
CA PRO A 6 3.09 22.33 3.46
C PRO A 6 3.10 23.61 4.30
N GLY A 7 1.94 24.24 4.51
CA GLY A 7 1.74 25.45 5.31
C GLY A 7 1.40 25.19 6.79
N ALA A 8 1.17 23.94 7.19
CA ALA A 8 0.86 23.64 8.59
C ALA A 8 2.08 23.87 9.49
N SER A 9 1.89 24.74 10.48
CA SER A 9 2.85 24.98 11.54
C SER A 9 2.96 23.75 12.48
N ILE A 10 4.10 23.61 13.16
CA ILE A 10 4.28 22.60 14.23
C ILE A 10 3.17 22.72 15.29
N ALA A 11 2.72 23.95 15.56
CA ALA A 11 1.61 24.22 16.45
C ALA A 11 0.29 23.59 15.98
N ALA A 12 0.00 23.64 14.67
CA ALA A 12 -1.16 23.03 14.07
C ALA A 12 -1.09 21.50 14.09
N ILE A 13 0.08 20.92 13.81
CA ILE A 13 0.33 19.47 13.90
C ILE A 13 0.17 18.98 15.34
N ALA A 14 0.71 19.71 16.32
CA ALA A 14 0.60 19.36 17.74
C ALA A 14 -0.86 19.37 18.23
N THR A 15 -1.62 20.38 17.78
CA THR A 15 -3.05 20.52 18.12
C THR A 15 -3.87 19.36 17.54
N GLU A 16 -3.63 19.01 16.28
CA GLU A 16 -4.27 17.86 15.63
C GLU A 16 -3.92 16.54 16.32
N ALA A 17 -2.65 16.37 16.71
CA ALA A 17 -2.17 15.18 17.40
C ALA A 17 -2.55 15.14 18.90
N GLY A 18 -3.29 16.14 19.41
CA GLY A 18 -3.72 16.20 20.81
C GLY A 18 -2.56 16.33 21.81
N VAL A 19 -1.39 16.80 21.37
CA VAL A 19 -0.18 16.95 22.20
C VAL A 19 0.13 18.41 22.48
N ASP A 20 0.65 18.67 23.68
CA ASP A 20 1.07 20.01 24.07
C ASP A 20 2.21 20.53 23.17
N ARG A 21 2.06 21.76 22.69
CA ARG A 21 3.02 22.41 21.77
C ARG A 21 4.44 22.45 22.34
N ARG A 22 4.57 22.72 23.64
CA ARG A 22 5.86 22.78 24.35
C ARG A 22 6.54 21.42 24.37
N THR A 23 5.78 20.33 24.43
CA THR A 23 6.29 18.96 24.33
C THR A 23 6.86 18.67 22.94
N VAL A 24 6.17 19.11 21.88
CA VAL A 24 6.65 18.94 20.50
C VAL A 24 7.90 19.78 20.24
N TYR A 25 7.91 21.06 20.61
CA TYR A 25 9.08 21.93 20.46
C TYR A 25 10.29 21.52 21.31
N ARG A 26 10.09 20.82 22.44
CA ARG A 26 11.19 20.25 23.23
C ARG A 26 11.81 19.03 22.56
N ARG A 27 11.00 18.25 21.82
CA ARG A 27 11.41 17.02 21.16
C ARG A 27 12.03 17.28 19.79
N PHE A 28 11.57 18.33 19.09
CA PHE A 28 11.97 18.67 17.74
C PHE A 28 12.36 20.15 17.67
N ALA A 29 13.60 20.41 17.32
CA ALA A 29 14.16 21.76 17.17
C ALA A 29 13.69 22.45 15.88
N SER A 30 13.21 21.68 14.89
CA SER A 30 12.69 22.22 13.63
C SER A 30 11.53 21.41 13.06
N ARG A 31 10.83 22.01 12.09
CA ARG A 31 9.76 21.33 11.34
C ARG A 31 10.33 20.17 10.52
N ASP A 32 11.53 20.33 9.99
CA ASP A 32 12.21 19.31 9.21
C ASP A 32 12.58 18.11 10.07
N GLU A 33 12.98 18.33 11.33
CA GLU A 33 13.26 17.26 12.29
C GLU A 33 11.99 16.49 12.67
N LEU A 34 10.87 17.19 12.89
CA LEU A 34 9.57 16.57 13.12
C LEU A 34 9.12 15.72 11.91
N LEU A 35 9.25 16.26 10.70
CA LEU A 35 8.90 15.55 9.47
C LEU A 35 9.79 14.32 9.27
N ALA A 36 11.10 14.45 9.48
CA ALA A 36 12.03 13.33 9.40
C ALA A 36 11.65 12.19 10.37
N ALA A 37 11.27 12.53 11.60
CA ALA A 37 10.80 11.54 12.58
C ALA A 37 9.48 10.87 12.18
N ILE A 38 8.53 11.62 11.61
CA ILE A 38 7.28 11.07 11.08
C ILE A 38 7.54 10.13 9.90
N TYR A 39 8.43 10.51 8.98
CA TYR A 39 8.83 9.68 7.86
C TYR A 39 9.51 8.39 8.31
N ALA A 40 10.43 8.47 9.27
CA ALA A 40 11.06 7.30 9.87
C ALA A 40 10.01 6.38 10.51
N SER A 41 9.08 6.93 11.30
CA SER A 41 8.01 6.15 11.95
C SER A 41 7.09 5.46 10.94
N ARG A 42 6.76 6.14 9.83
CA ARG A 42 5.99 5.53 8.75
C ARG A 42 6.76 4.41 8.07
N LEU A 43 8.04 4.59 7.81
CA LEU A 43 8.87 3.57 7.17
C LEU A 43 9.03 2.33 8.05
N ASP A 44 9.24 2.53 9.36
CA ASP A 44 9.22 1.45 10.35
C ASP A 44 7.88 0.68 10.30
N ALA A 45 6.76 1.39 10.18
CA ALA A 45 5.45 0.77 10.05
C ALA A 45 5.25 0.01 8.73
N ILE A 46 5.83 0.49 7.62
CA ILE A 46 5.81 -0.22 6.33
C ILE A 46 6.64 -1.50 6.41
N GLU A 47 7.85 -1.43 6.99
CA GLU A 47 8.72 -2.59 7.16
C GLU A 47 8.03 -3.66 8.02
N HIS A 48 7.45 -3.27 9.15
CA HIS A 48 6.68 -4.17 9.99
C HIS A 48 5.47 -4.77 9.27
N ALA A 49 4.75 -3.96 8.49
CA ALA A 49 3.62 -4.43 7.67
C ALA A 49 4.03 -5.50 6.64
N ILE A 50 5.21 -5.36 6.02
CA ILE A 50 5.79 -6.32 5.07
C ILE A 50 6.19 -7.61 5.78
N GLU A 51 6.86 -7.50 6.94
CA GLU A 51 7.26 -8.64 7.76
C GLU A 51 6.03 -9.47 8.20
N ASP A 52 5.00 -8.80 8.74
CA ASP A 52 3.76 -9.42 9.22
C ASP A 52 2.97 -10.11 8.11
N ALA A 53 3.09 -9.65 6.87
CA ALA A 53 2.47 -10.28 5.72
C ALA A 53 3.06 -11.66 5.40
N ARG A 54 4.25 -11.98 5.94
CA ARG A 54 4.96 -13.27 5.76
C ARG A 54 5.09 -13.66 4.28
N LEU A 55 5.51 -12.70 3.45
CA LEU A 55 5.55 -12.80 1.99
C LEU A 55 6.33 -14.01 1.45
N ARG A 56 7.30 -14.52 2.22
CA ARG A 56 8.14 -15.67 1.82
C ARG A 56 7.55 -17.02 2.15
N GLU A 57 6.64 -17.10 3.12
CA GLU A 57 6.24 -18.35 3.77
C GLU A 57 4.74 -18.64 3.65
N ALA A 58 3.91 -17.60 3.73
CA ALA A 58 2.47 -17.78 3.67
C ALA A 58 2.02 -18.16 2.24
N PRO A 59 0.85 -18.81 2.08
CA PRO A 59 0.23 -18.98 0.77
C PRO A 59 0.11 -17.64 0.04
N VAL A 60 0.42 -17.59 -1.25
CA VAL A 60 0.57 -16.33 -2.00
C VAL A 60 -0.67 -15.42 -1.94
N ALA A 61 -1.88 -15.98 -1.99
CA ALA A 61 -3.11 -15.19 -1.87
C ALA A 61 -3.29 -14.58 -0.47
N VAL A 62 -2.94 -15.33 0.58
CA VAL A 62 -3.03 -14.88 1.98
C VAL A 62 -1.99 -13.79 2.26
N ALA A 63 -0.75 -13.98 1.80
CA ALA A 63 0.31 -12.98 1.92
C ALA A 63 -0.03 -11.68 1.18
N LEU A 64 -0.58 -11.77 -0.03
CA LEU A 64 -0.99 -10.61 -0.82
C LEU A 64 -2.05 -9.80 -0.08
N HIS A 65 -3.10 -10.47 0.41
CA HIS A 65 -4.17 -9.81 1.15
C HIS A 65 -3.67 -9.14 2.43
N ARG A 66 -2.88 -9.85 3.25
CA ARG A 66 -2.28 -9.28 4.47
C ARG A 66 -1.41 -8.07 4.17
N TYR A 67 -0.54 -8.15 3.16
CA TYR A 67 0.28 -7.03 2.74
C TYR A 67 -0.59 -5.82 2.36
N VAL A 68 -1.60 -6.02 1.51
CA VAL A 68 -2.49 -4.94 1.09
C VAL A 68 -3.23 -4.33 2.28
N GLU A 69 -3.80 -5.15 3.17
CA GLU A 69 -4.51 -4.67 4.37
C GLU A 69 -3.60 -3.89 5.31
N ASN A 70 -2.39 -4.41 5.57
CA ASN A 70 -1.42 -3.75 6.44
C ASN A 70 -0.98 -2.42 5.84
N ILE A 71 -0.65 -2.35 4.55
CA ILE A 71 -0.24 -1.10 3.91
C ILE A 71 -1.40 -0.09 3.84
N ILE A 72 -2.64 -0.52 3.62
CA ILE A 72 -3.82 0.36 3.72
C ILE A 72 -3.92 0.96 5.13
N THR A 73 -3.74 0.13 6.16
CA THR A 73 -3.74 0.58 7.55
C THR A 73 -2.65 1.63 7.78
N VAL A 74 -1.41 1.34 7.38
CA VAL A 74 -0.27 2.27 7.51
C VAL A 74 -0.54 3.58 6.77
N ASN A 75 -1.04 3.54 5.54
CA ASN A 75 -1.33 4.74 4.75
C ASN A 75 -2.41 5.61 5.39
N ARG A 76 -3.42 5.00 6.01
CA ARG A 76 -4.49 5.73 6.70
C ARG A 76 -4.03 6.31 8.04
N THR A 77 -3.14 5.61 8.75
CA THR A 77 -2.53 6.10 9.99
C THR A 77 -1.54 7.23 9.73
N TRP A 78 -0.80 7.18 8.62
CA TRP A 78 0.24 8.15 8.26
C TRP A 78 -0.01 8.79 6.89
N PRO A 79 -1.02 9.67 6.75
CA PRO A 79 -1.43 10.21 5.45
C PRO A 79 -0.52 11.31 4.87
N VAL A 80 0.80 11.24 5.13
CA VAL A 80 1.79 12.25 4.73
C VAL A 80 2.27 12.04 3.28
N ASP A 81 2.46 13.13 2.55
CA ASP A 81 3.00 13.12 1.19
C ASP A 81 4.50 12.75 1.19
N LEU A 82 4.83 11.64 0.51
CA LEU A 82 6.17 11.05 0.45
C LEU A 82 7.13 11.81 -0.46
N THR A 83 6.65 12.74 -1.30
CA THR A 83 7.48 13.39 -2.31
C THR A 83 8.66 14.20 -1.74
N ARG A 84 8.54 14.71 -0.51
CA ARG A 84 9.66 15.37 0.21
C ARG A 84 10.56 14.44 1.01
N MET A 85 10.16 13.18 1.20
CA MET A 85 10.90 12.16 1.97
C MET A 85 12.20 11.70 1.27
N LEU A 86 12.33 12.01 -0.01
CA LEU A 86 13.39 11.52 -0.89
C LEU A 86 14.66 12.39 -0.85
N THR A 87 14.97 13.13 0.20
CA THR A 87 16.28 13.82 0.30
C THR A 87 17.30 13.09 1.16
N ASP A 88 16.86 12.11 1.96
CA ASP A 88 17.72 11.31 2.83
C ASP A 88 18.05 9.94 2.19
N ASP A 89 19.33 9.66 1.98
CA ASP A 89 19.81 8.42 1.36
C ASP A 89 19.50 7.16 2.18
N THR A 90 19.44 7.26 3.50
CA THR A 90 19.11 6.12 4.37
C THR A 90 17.66 5.74 4.23
N VAL A 91 16.77 6.74 4.22
CA VAL A 91 15.33 6.55 4.01
C VAL A 91 15.06 5.97 2.61
N ARG A 92 15.78 6.46 1.59
CA ARG A 92 15.73 5.91 0.22
C ARG A 92 16.12 4.42 0.19
N ARG A 93 17.28 4.04 0.75
CA ARG A 93 17.75 2.64 0.76
C ARG A 93 16.77 1.69 1.45
N ARG A 94 16.20 2.10 2.58
CA ARG A 94 15.18 1.33 3.31
C ARG A 94 13.92 1.12 2.47
N ARG A 95 13.41 2.18 1.83
CA ARG A 95 12.30 2.10 0.87
C ARG A 95 12.61 1.13 -0.27
N ASP A 96 13.79 1.24 -0.88
CA ASP A 96 14.18 0.40 -2.01
C ASP A 96 14.28 -1.08 -1.61
N THR A 97 14.68 -1.36 -0.37
CA THR A 97 14.68 -2.71 0.21
C THR A 97 13.25 -3.26 0.31
N CYS A 98 12.30 -2.47 0.81
CA CYS A 98 10.89 -2.84 0.87
C CYS A 98 10.33 -3.15 -0.53
N ILE A 99 10.66 -2.33 -1.52
CA ILE A 99 10.22 -2.53 -2.91
C ILE A 99 10.79 -3.83 -3.48
N ALA A 100 12.09 -4.08 -3.30
CA ALA A 100 12.73 -5.29 -3.78
C ALA A 100 12.14 -6.57 -3.16
N GLU A 101 11.71 -6.50 -1.90
CA GLU A 101 11.02 -7.59 -1.22
C GLU A 101 9.63 -7.85 -1.81
N VAL A 102 8.83 -6.81 -2.02
CA VAL A 102 7.52 -6.92 -2.67
C VAL A 102 7.65 -7.43 -4.10
N ASP A 103 8.64 -6.97 -4.86
CA ASP A 103 8.89 -7.47 -6.22
C ASP A 103 9.28 -8.96 -6.23
N THR A 104 10.06 -9.39 -5.24
CA THR A 104 10.41 -10.82 -5.07
C THR A 104 9.17 -11.65 -4.77
N PHE A 105 8.28 -11.14 -3.92
CA PHE A 105 7.00 -11.76 -3.65
C PHE A 105 6.11 -11.85 -4.89
N LEU A 106 6.01 -10.79 -5.70
CA LEU A 106 5.20 -10.80 -6.91
C LEU A 106 5.73 -11.79 -7.96
N ARG A 107 7.06 -11.95 -8.07
CA ARG A 107 7.66 -13.02 -8.88
C ARG A 107 7.27 -14.41 -8.38
N ARG A 108 7.25 -14.63 -7.07
CA ARG A 108 6.77 -15.89 -6.46
C ARG A 108 5.29 -16.12 -6.76
N ALA A 109 4.43 -15.11 -6.60
CA ALA A 109 3.01 -15.20 -6.91
C ALA A 109 2.75 -15.56 -8.39
N ALA A 110 3.58 -15.04 -9.30
CA ALA A 110 3.54 -15.42 -10.71
C ALA A 110 4.04 -16.86 -10.97
N ALA A 111 5.07 -17.31 -10.23
CA ALA A 111 5.58 -18.67 -10.33
C ALA A 111 4.58 -19.72 -9.80
N GLU A 112 3.81 -19.38 -8.75
CA GLU A 112 2.75 -20.21 -8.17
C GLU A 112 1.40 -20.09 -8.90
N GLY A 113 1.33 -19.31 -9.98
CA GLY A 113 0.15 -19.22 -10.84
C GLY A 113 -0.97 -18.29 -10.34
N LEU A 114 -0.75 -17.53 -9.26
CA LEU A 114 -1.70 -16.50 -8.81
C LEU A 114 -1.71 -15.30 -9.76
N LEU A 115 -0.54 -14.93 -10.32
CA LEU A 115 -0.42 -13.83 -11.28
C LEU A 115 -0.10 -14.38 -12.66
N ARG A 116 -0.77 -13.82 -13.68
CA ARG A 116 -0.47 -14.10 -15.08
C ARG A 116 0.94 -13.61 -15.44
N ARG A 117 1.64 -14.37 -16.28
CA ARG A 117 3.04 -14.12 -16.68
C ARG A 117 3.17 -13.41 -18.03
N ASP A 118 2.06 -13.18 -18.71
CA ASP A 118 1.95 -12.55 -20.03
C ASP A 118 1.94 -11.01 -19.96
N GLN A 119 2.57 -10.43 -18.94
CA GLN A 119 2.60 -8.99 -18.69
C GLN A 119 4.02 -8.44 -18.84
N PRO A 120 4.16 -7.13 -19.15
CA PRO A 120 5.45 -6.47 -19.10
C PRO A 120 6.14 -6.67 -17.74
N GLU A 121 7.46 -6.78 -17.76
CA GLU A 121 8.26 -6.86 -16.54
C GLU A 121 7.99 -5.65 -15.62
N GLY A 122 7.87 -5.91 -14.31
CA GLY A 122 7.60 -4.86 -13.32
C GLY A 122 6.19 -4.27 -13.34
N TRP A 123 5.30 -4.72 -14.25
CA TRP A 123 3.93 -4.20 -14.35
C TRP A 123 3.14 -4.39 -13.05
N ALA A 124 3.16 -5.61 -12.49
CA ALA A 124 2.50 -5.94 -11.23
C ALA A 124 3.00 -5.07 -10.06
N GLY A 125 4.32 -4.89 -9.95
CA GLY A 125 4.96 -4.07 -8.91
C GLY A 125 4.65 -2.57 -9.04
N THR A 126 4.36 -2.10 -10.26
CA THR A 126 3.94 -0.71 -10.51
C THR A 126 2.45 -0.50 -10.26
N LEU A 127 1.61 -1.50 -10.57
CA LEU A 127 0.15 -1.40 -10.44
C LEU A 127 -0.33 -1.55 -9.00
N LEU A 128 0.23 -2.52 -8.26
CA LEU A 128 -0.23 -2.84 -6.91
C LEU A 128 -0.19 -1.63 -5.95
N PRO A 129 0.92 -0.87 -5.84
CA PRO A 129 0.97 0.29 -4.95
C PRO A 129 -0.06 1.38 -5.32
N GLN A 130 -0.39 1.53 -6.60
CA GLN A 130 -1.38 2.52 -7.06
C GLN A 130 -2.79 2.13 -6.63
N LEU A 131 -3.17 0.85 -6.77
CA LEU A 131 -4.45 0.35 -6.30
C LEU A 131 -4.56 0.45 -4.77
N VAL A 132 -3.51 0.11 -4.05
CA VAL A 132 -3.43 0.23 -2.60
C VAL A 132 -3.61 1.69 -2.16
N ALA A 133 -2.90 2.63 -2.81
CA ALA A 133 -3.04 4.05 -2.52
C ALA A 133 -4.46 4.57 -2.83
N LEU A 134 -5.04 4.14 -3.96
CA LEU A 134 -6.41 4.49 -4.34
C LEU A 134 -7.43 3.98 -3.31
N ALA A 135 -7.34 2.71 -2.90
CA ALA A 135 -8.21 2.11 -1.89
C ALA A 135 -8.01 2.74 -0.50
N SER A 136 -6.78 3.11 -0.16
CA SER A 136 -6.47 3.82 1.09
C SER A 136 -7.20 5.17 1.16
N ASN A 137 -7.16 5.93 0.06
CA ASN A 137 -7.60 7.32 0.01
C ASN A 137 -9.08 7.48 -0.36
N GLN A 138 -9.55 6.77 -1.38
CA GLN A 138 -10.90 6.94 -1.94
C GLN A 138 -11.94 6.02 -1.29
N GLN A 139 -11.50 4.96 -0.61
CA GLN A 139 -12.38 3.98 0.03
C GLN A 139 -12.25 4.02 1.56
N ALA A 140 -11.99 5.20 2.12
CA ALA A 140 -11.80 5.39 3.57
C ALA A 140 -13.02 5.03 4.43
N HIS A 141 -14.22 4.98 3.83
CA HIS A 141 -15.45 4.54 4.48
C HIS A 141 -15.49 3.02 4.74
N LEU A 142 -14.65 2.24 4.04
CA LEU A 142 -14.50 0.80 4.27
C LEU A 142 -13.47 0.52 5.37
N SER A 143 -13.63 -0.58 6.11
CA SER A 143 -12.55 -1.09 6.96
C SER A 143 -11.31 -1.44 6.13
N PRO A 144 -10.10 -1.45 6.72
CA PRO A 144 -8.88 -1.83 6.00
C PRO A 144 -9.00 -3.18 5.27
N GLY A 145 -9.51 -4.21 5.94
CA GLY A 145 -9.74 -5.52 5.31
C GLY A 145 -10.69 -5.48 4.11
N LYS A 146 -11.82 -4.74 4.18
CA LYS A 146 -12.75 -4.60 3.04
C LYS A 146 -12.14 -3.82 1.87
N ALA A 147 -11.34 -2.80 2.17
CA ALA A 147 -10.60 -2.08 1.14
C ALA A 147 -9.50 -2.96 0.52
N ALA A 148 -8.92 -3.87 1.30
CA ALA A 148 -7.97 -4.87 0.82
C ALA A 148 -8.64 -5.91 -0.07
N ASP A 149 -9.82 -6.40 0.31
CA ASP A 149 -10.62 -7.30 -0.54
C ASP A 149 -10.85 -6.68 -1.92
N LEU A 150 -11.32 -5.44 -1.97
CA LEU A 150 -11.55 -4.69 -3.20
C LEU A 150 -10.26 -4.53 -4.03
N ALA A 151 -9.17 -4.11 -3.39
CA ALA A 151 -7.90 -3.86 -4.09
C ALA A 151 -7.28 -5.16 -4.62
N VAL A 152 -7.30 -6.24 -3.85
CA VAL A 152 -6.79 -7.55 -4.26
C VAL A 152 -7.65 -8.13 -5.37
N ASP A 153 -8.98 -8.09 -5.23
CA ASP A 153 -9.89 -8.58 -6.27
C ASP A 153 -9.69 -7.83 -7.60
N THR A 154 -9.63 -6.50 -7.54
CA THR A 154 -9.33 -5.66 -8.72
C THR A 154 -7.96 -5.96 -9.31
N PHE A 155 -6.96 -6.23 -8.46
CA PHE A 155 -5.60 -6.54 -8.92
C PHE A 155 -5.52 -7.90 -9.63
N LEU A 156 -6.28 -8.89 -9.15
CA LEU A 156 -6.27 -10.25 -9.69
C LEU A 156 -7.19 -10.40 -10.91
N HIS A 157 -8.35 -9.73 -10.91
CA HIS A 157 -9.42 -9.95 -11.89
C HIS A 157 -9.72 -8.73 -12.76
N GLY A 158 -9.25 -7.54 -12.39
CA GLY A 158 -9.60 -6.29 -13.06
C GLY A 158 -11.04 -5.84 -12.76
N ILE A 159 -11.55 -4.91 -13.58
CA ILE A 159 -12.92 -4.35 -13.48
C ILE A 159 -13.89 -4.91 -14.53
N GLY A 160 -13.42 -5.84 -15.37
CA GLY A 160 -14.24 -6.47 -16.39
C GLY A 160 -15.26 -7.41 -15.77
N ALA A 161 -16.48 -7.44 -16.31
CA ALA A 161 -17.45 -8.46 -15.91
C ALA A 161 -16.89 -9.86 -16.25
N PRO A 162 -17.12 -10.88 -15.38
CA PRO A 162 -16.83 -12.26 -15.74
C PRO A 162 -17.50 -12.56 -17.08
N SER A 163 -16.73 -13.04 -18.04
CA SER A 163 -17.32 -13.48 -19.30
C SER A 163 -18.18 -14.70 -18.98
N ASP A 164 -19.50 -14.61 -19.16
CA ASP A 164 -20.43 -15.75 -19.10
C ASP A 164 -20.01 -16.76 -20.18
N SER A 165 -19.04 -17.59 -19.84
CA SER A 165 -18.52 -18.66 -20.68
C SER A 165 -19.34 -19.90 -20.35
N GLY A 166 -20.64 -19.84 -20.66
CA GLY A 166 -21.63 -20.75 -20.07
C GLY A 166 -22.93 -20.88 -20.85
N SER A 167 -22.88 -21.08 -22.16
CA SER A 167 -23.89 -21.91 -22.86
C SER A 167 -23.39 -22.38 -24.23
N GLY A 168 -22.54 -23.42 -24.24
CA GLY A 168 -22.75 -24.52 -25.20
C GLY A 168 -23.74 -25.48 -24.55
N ALA A 169 -24.72 -26.13 -25.20
CA ALA A 169 -25.00 -26.42 -26.61
C ALA A 169 -26.47 -26.98 -26.62
N PRO A 170 -26.90 -27.88 -27.52
CA PRO A 170 -26.84 -27.95 -28.97
C PRO A 170 -28.26 -28.01 -29.61
N TYR A 171 -28.44 -27.58 -30.86
CA TYR A 171 -29.44 -28.16 -31.77
C TYR A 171 -28.78 -28.14 -33.16
N GLY A 172 -28.48 -29.27 -33.80
CA GLY A 172 -29.34 -30.42 -33.95
C GLY A 172 -30.18 -30.19 -35.21
N SER A 173 -29.66 -30.72 -36.31
CA SER A 173 -30.11 -30.66 -37.70
C SER A 173 -31.62 -30.83 -37.94
N VAL A 174 -32.18 -30.06 -38.90
CA VAL A 174 -33.18 -30.47 -39.91
C VAL A 174 -33.10 -29.40 -41.02
N GLY A 175 -33.02 -29.65 -42.32
CA GLY A 175 -33.03 -30.81 -43.20
C GLY A 175 -32.91 -30.26 -44.63
#